data_AF-A0A930W152-F1
#
_entry.id   AF-A0A930W152-F1
#
_cell.length_a   1.000
_cell.length_b   1.000
_cell.length_c   1.000
_cell.angle_alpha   90.00
_cell.angle_beta   90.00
_cell.angle_gamma   90.00
#
_symmetry.space_group_name_H-M   'P 1'
#
loop_
_entity.id
_entity.type
_entity.pdbx_description
1 polymer ?
#
loop_
_entity_poly.entity_id
_entity_poly.type
_entity_poly.pdbx_seq_one_letter_code
_entity_poly.pdbx_strand_id
1 'polypeptide(L)'
;MNSGTITIGTRASKLALWQASYVAEAIKKEHPSYCVELRELTTKGDRILDAPLAKIGGKGLFTKELEQAMLDGAVDLAVHSLKDMPTEVPDGLVI
;
A
#
# COMPACT_ATOMS: atom_id res chain seq x y z
N MET A 1 19.23 -8.43 19.17
CA MET A 1 18.44 -8.69 17.95
C MET A 1 17.98 -7.31 17.49
N ASN A 2 18.42 -6.83 16.33
CA ASN A 2 17.99 -5.51 15.87
C ASN A 2 16.50 -5.60 15.51
N SER A 3 15.66 -5.09 16.40
CA SER A 3 14.26 -4.81 16.13
C SER A 3 14.19 -3.73 15.05
N GLY A 4 13.94 -4.14 13.81
CA GLY A 4 13.61 -3.22 12.75
C GLY A 4 12.16 -2.72 12.90
N THR A 5 11.90 -1.52 12.40
CA THR A 5 10.53 -1.07 12.14
C THR A 5 10.16 -1.50 10.72
N ILE A 6 8.96 -2.05 10.54
CA ILE A 6 8.35 -2.32 9.24
C ILE A 6 7.30 -1.23 9.00
N THR A 7 7.48 -0.43 7.96
CA THR A 7 6.53 0.59 7.53
C THR A 7 5.65 0.04 6.41
N ILE A 8 4.34 -0.05 6.67
CA ILE A 8 3.34 -0.51 5.71
C ILE A 8 2.68 0.70 5.03
N GLY A 9 2.85 0.81 3.71
CA GLY A 9 2.09 1.75 2.88
C GLY A 9 0.64 1.31 2.69
N THR A 10 -0.30 2.25 2.83
CA THR A 10 -1.71 2.01 2.53
C THR A 10 -2.42 3.28 2.05
N ARG A 11 -3.57 3.13 1.40
CA ARG A 11 -4.46 4.26 1.09
C ARG A 11 -5.22 4.72 2.33
N ALA A 12 -5.61 6.00 2.35
CA ALA A 12 -6.35 6.61 3.47
C ALA A 12 -7.83 6.19 3.58
N SER A 13 -8.34 5.38 2.63
CA SER A 13 -9.73 4.90 2.71
C SER A 13 -9.92 3.98 3.93
N LYS A 14 -11.10 4.04 4.56
CA LYS A 14 -11.40 3.22 5.76
C LYS A 14 -11.13 1.73 5.55
N LEU A 15 -11.47 1.19 4.37
CA LEU A 15 -11.25 -0.22 4.07
C LEU A 15 -9.75 -0.54 3.90
N ALA A 16 -8.99 0.32 3.21
CA ALA A 16 -7.55 0.12 3.04
C ALA A 16 -6.78 0.21 4.37
N LEU A 17 -7.17 1.15 5.25
CA LEU A 17 -6.64 1.24 6.61
C LEU A 17 -6.96 -0.02 7.42
N TRP A 18 -8.18 -0.55 7.32
CA TRP A 18 -8.55 -1.79 7.98
C TRP A 18 -7.72 -2.98 7.46
N GLN A 19 -7.53 -3.10 6.14
CA GLN A 19 -6.72 -4.15 5.53
C GLN A 19 -5.25 -4.07 5.98
N ALA A 20 -4.67 -2.87 5.99
CA ALA A 20 -3.30 -2.66 6.44
C ALA A 20 -3.13 -2.95 7.93
N SER A 21 -4.10 -2.54 8.76
CA SER A 21 -4.12 -2.85 10.19
C SER A 21 -4.22 -4.36 10.43
N TYR A 22 -5.06 -5.07 9.67
CA TYR A 22 -5.18 -6.52 9.77
C TYR A 22 -3.84 -7.23 9.49
N VAL A 23 -3.12 -6.81 8.44
CA VAL A 23 -1.79 -7.34 8.12
C VAL A 23 -0.77 -6.98 9.20
N ALA A 24 -0.79 -5.74 9.71
CA ALA A 24 0.11 -5.29 10.77
C ALA A 24 -0.03 -6.14 12.04
N GLU A 25 -1.28 -6.43 12.45
CA GLU A 25 -1.53 -7.26 13.63
C GLU A 25 -1.10 -8.72 13.42
N ALA A 26 -1.24 -9.25 12.20
CA ALA A 26 -0.71 -10.58 11.86
C ALA A 26 0.83 -10.63 11.97
N ILE A 27 1.52 -9.62 11.46
CA ILE A 27 2.99 -9.52 11.56
C ILE A 27 3.42 -9.40 13.02
N LYS A 28 2.78 -8.54 13.82
CA LYS A 28 3.10 -8.39 15.26
C LYS A 28 2.86 -9.68 16.03
N LYS A 29 1.84 -10.46 15.67
CA LYS A 29 1.52 -11.74 16.33
C LYS A 29 2.59 -12.80 16.05
N GLU A 30 3.01 -12.93 14.81
CA GLU A 30 4.00 -13.95 14.40
C GLU A 30 5.44 -13.51 14.72
N HIS A 31 5.70 -12.21 14.69
CA HIS A 31 7.02 -11.63 14.92
C HIS A 31 6.96 -10.45 15.92
N PRO A 32 6.80 -10.73 17.23
CA PRO A 32 6.62 -9.69 18.26
C PRO A 32 7.81 -8.73 18.44
N SER A 33 8.98 -9.07 17.89
CA SER A 33 10.18 -8.24 17.97
C SER A 33 10.22 -7.07 16.99
N TYR A 34 9.35 -7.06 15.96
CA TYR A 34 9.25 -5.95 15.01
C TYR A 34 8.27 -4.89 15.51
N CYS A 35 8.62 -3.63 15.30
CA CYS A 35 7.65 -2.55 15.34
C CYS A 35 6.98 -2.46 13.96
N VAL A 36 5.67 -2.25 13.91
CA VAL A 36 4.94 -2.12 12.64
C VAL A 36 4.17 -0.80 12.65
N GLU A 37 4.44 0.04 11.65
CA GLU A 37 3.84 1.35 11.47
C GLU A 37 3.05 1.41 10.17
N LEU A 38 1.96 2.17 10.14
CA LEU A 38 1.18 2.41 8.93
C LEU A 38 1.49 3.80 8.39
N ARG A 39 1.75 3.88 7.08
CA ARG A 39 1.95 5.13 6.36
C ARG A 39 0.85 5.30 5.32
N GLU A 40 0.01 6.30 5.53
CA GLU A 40 -1.02 6.68 4.58
C GLU A 40 -0.42 7.41 3.39
N LEU A 41 -0.75 6.95 2.19
CA LEU A 41 -0.39 7.59 0.93
C LEU A 41 -1.66 8.01 0.20
N THR A 42 -1.68 9.26 -0.28
CA THR A 42 -2.77 9.76 -1.10
C THR A 42 -2.46 9.48 -2.56
N THR A 43 -3.27 8.65 -3.19
CA THR A 43 -3.12 8.32 -4.62
C THR A 43 -3.78 9.37 -5.50
N LYS A 44 -3.43 9.42 -6.80
CA LYS A 44 -4.19 10.23 -7.77
C LYS A 44 -5.67 9.83 -7.83
N GLY A 45 -5.97 8.54 -7.70
CA GLY A 45 -7.35 8.05 -7.63
C GLY A 45 -8.14 8.59 -6.43
N ASP A 46 -7.48 8.85 -5.29
CA ASP A 46 -8.14 9.45 -4.11
C ASP A 46 -8.48 10.94 -4.32
N ARG A 47 -7.73 11.64 -5.18
CA ARG A 47 -7.94 13.07 -5.46
C ARG A 47 -9.02 13.32 -6.51
N ILE A 48 -9.37 12.31 -7.30
CA ILE A 48 -10.34 12.43 -8.40
C ILE A 48 -11.60 11.66 -8.00
N LEU A 49 -12.44 12.29 -7.18
CA LEU A 49 -13.73 11.73 -6.76
C LEU A 49 -14.88 12.08 -7.73
N ASP A 50 -14.72 13.11 -8.55
CA ASP A 50 -15.81 13.73 -9.33
C ASP A 50 -15.85 13.33 -10.82
N ALA A 51 -15.02 12.38 -11.25
CA ALA A 51 -15.03 11.88 -12.62
C ALA A 51 -15.21 10.36 -12.66
N PRO A 52 -16.03 9.82 -13.60
CA PRO A 52 -16.16 8.39 -13.78
C PRO A 52 -14.79 7.75 -14.04
N LEU A 53 -14.44 6.70 -13.28
CA LEU A 53 -13.20 5.92 -13.43
C LEU A 53 -12.90 5.54 -14.89
N ALA A 54 -13.95 5.20 -15.66
CA ALA A 54 -13.85 4.88 -17.08
C ALA A 54 -13.30 6.01 -17.96
N LYS A 55 -13.47 7.28 -17.56
CA LYS A 55 -12.92 8.46 -18.27
C LYS A 55 -11.49 8.80 -17.84
N ILE A 56 -11.05 8.32 -16.68
CA ILE A 56 -9.75 8.69 -16.10
C ILE A 56 -8.61 7.88 -16.73
N GLY A 57 -8.89 6.71 -17.31
CA GLY A 57 -7.98 5.97 -18.18
C GLY A 57 -6.53 5.92 -17.69
N GLY A 58 -6.18 4.93 -16.87
CA GLY A 58 -4.80 4.77 -16.44
C GLY A 58 -4.56 3.46 -15.69
N LYS A 59 -3.64 2.63 -16.21
CA LYS A 59 -3.07 1.50 -15.46
C LYS A 59 -2.48 2.03 -14.14
N GLY A 60 -2.76 1.38 -13.02
CA GLY A 60 -2.15 1.70 -11.72
C GLY A 60 -2.68 2.97 -11.02
N LEU A 61 -3.90 3.43 -11.30
CA LEU A 61 -4.48 4.65 -10.69
C LEU A 61 -4.48 4.67 -9.15
N PHE A 62 -4.50 3.48 -8.53
CA PHE A 62 -4.52 3.31 -7.08
C PHE A 62 -3.24 2.71 -6.51
N THR A 63 -2.32 2.22 -7.34
CA THR A 63 -1.12 1.51 -6.90
C THR A 63 0.15 2.31 -7.12
N LYS A 64 0.17 3.22 -8.10
CA LYS A 64 1.38 3.93 -8.53
C LYS A 64 2.11 4.67 -7.40
N GLU A 65 1.39 5.38 -6.54
CA GLU A 65 2.02 6.11 -5.43
C GLU A 65 2.58 5.16 -4.35
N LEU A 66 1.95 3.99 -4.17
CA LEU A 66 2.42 2.96 -3.24
C LEU A 66 3.63 2.21 -3.79
N GLU A 67 3.61 1.87 -5.08
CA GLU A 67 4.75 1.29 -5.81
C GLU A 67 5.97 2.22 -5.74
N GLN A 68 5.78 3.52 -6.02
CA GLN A 68 6.86 4.49 -5.95
C GLN A 68 7.42 4.62 -4.53
N ALA A 69 6.57 4.65 -3.50
CA ALA A 69 7.01 4.70 -2.12
C ALA A 69 7.82 3.47 -1.71
N MET A 70 7.49 2.28 -2.23
CA MET A 70 8.29 1.07 -2.01
C MET A 70 9.65 1.16 -2.71
N LEU A 71 9.66 1.59 -3.99
CA LEU A 71 10.90 1.74 -4.77
C LEU A 71 11.85 2.79 -4.17
N ASP A 72 11.30 3.86 -3.59
CA ASP A 72 12.07 4.92 -2.92
C ASP A 72 12.52 4.52 -1.49
N GLY A 73 12.12 3.35 -1.00
CA GLY A 73 12.39 2.89 0.37
C GLY A 73 11.65 3.70 1.45
N ALA A 74 10.58 4.41 1.07
CA ALA A 74 9.76 5.20 1.98
C ALA A 74 8.76 4.35 2.78
N VAL A 75 8.45 3.15 2.27
CA VAL A 75 7.71 2.07 2.95
C VAL A 75 8.34 0.73 2.57
N ASP A 76 8.27 -0.27 3.45
CA ASP A 76 8.87 -1.58 3.22
C ASP A 76 7.94 -2.54 2.46
N LEU A 77 6.63 -2.37 2.64
CA LEU A 77 5.60 -3.12 1.93
C LEU A 77 4.33 -2.29 1.75
N ALA A 78 3.50 -2.64 0.78
CA ALA A 78 2.19 -2.02 0.57
C ALA A 78 1.07 -3.06 0.68
N VAL A 79 -0.06 -2.68 1.28
CA VAL A 79 -1.25 -3.54 1.36
C VAL A 79 -2.34 -3.04 0.42
N HIS A 80 -2.83 -3.93 -0.44
CA HIS A 80 -3.87 -3.65 -1.41
C HIS A 80 -4.89 -4.78 -1.53
N SER A 81 -6.10 -4.40 -1.99
CA SER A 81 -7.04 -5.38 -2.51
C SER A 81 -6.53 -5.90 -3.84
N LEU A 82 -6.40 -7.22 -3.99
CA LEU A 82 -5.82 -7.85 -5.17
C LEU A 82 -6.51 -7.45 -6.48
N LYS A 83 -7.83 -7.22 -6.45
CA LYS A 83 -8.61 -6.78 -7.62
C LYS A 83 -8.14 -5.42 -8.20
N ASP A 84 -7.48 -4.61 -7.38
CA ASP A 84 -7.02 -3.26 -7.73
C ASP A 84 -5.54 -3.26 -8.18
N MET A 85 -4.86 -4.41 -8.14
CA MET A 85 -3.47 -4.55 -8.60
C MET A 85 -3.38 -4.55 -10.14
N PRO A 86 -2.34 -3.93 -10.72
CA PRO A 86 -2.08 -4.07 -12.15
C PRO A 86 -1.73 -5.52 -12.51
N THR A 87 -2.00 -5.91 -13.75
CA THR A 87 -1.61 -7.23 -14.27
C THR A 87 -0.10 -7.36 -14.48
N GLU A 88 0.59 -6.23 -14.63
CA GLU A 88 2.04 -6.12 -14.78
C GLU A 88 2.57 -5.41 -13.54
N VAL A 89 3.44 -6.09 -12.78
CA VAL A 89 4.11 -5.52 -11.60
C VAL A 89 5.37 -4.79 -12.08
N PRO A 90 5.65 -3.57 -11.61
CA PRO A 90 6.88 -2.85 -11.98
C PRO A 90 8.14 -3.62 -11.60
N ASP A 91 9.20 -3.48 -12.39
CA ASP A 91 10.51 -4.05 -12.07
C ASP A 91 10.98 -3.61 -10.67
N GLY A 92 11.50 -4.56 -9.90
CA GLY A 92 11.94 -4.34 -8.53
C GLY A 92 10.87 -4.54 -7.46
N LEU A 93 9.62 -4.83 -7.84
CA LEU A 93 8.52 -5.13 -6.93
C LEU A 93 7.96 -6.54 -7.16
N VAL A 94 7.32 -7.10 -6.14
CA VAL A 94 6.67 -8.43 -6.15
C VAL A 94 5.37 -8.41 -5.34
N ILE A 95 4.47 -9.37 -5.64
CA ILE A 95 3.22 -9.62 -4.89
C ILE A 95 3.36 -10.95 -4.13
#